data_AF-A0A151TPV9-F1
#
_entry.id   AF-A0A151TPV9-F1
#
_cell.length_a   1.000
_cell.length_b   1.000
_cell.length_c   1.000
_cell.angle_alpha   90.00
_cell.angle_beta   90.00
_cell.angle_gamma   90.00
#
_symmetry.space_group_name_H-M   'P 1'
#
loop_
_entity.id
_entity.type
_entity.pdbx_description
1 polymer ?
#
loop_
_entity_poly.entity_id
_entity_poly.type
_entity_poly.pdbx_seq_one_letter_code
_entity_poly.pdbx_strand_id
1 'polypeptide(L)'
;LTCGRSYLISEGVLILEKPVEENIDPNIRGTIAPECWQVFINITVRCLKLEPDERPTIGEVEVELEHALSLQEKADFRHTDGHYTLLSKTIIKLGPE
;
A
#
# COMPACT_ATOMS: atom_id res chain seq x y z
N LEU A 1 5.06 14.13 -17.33
CA LEU A 1 5.41 12.84 -16.71
C LEU A 1 4.36 12.49 -15.66
N THR A 2 3.16 12.09 -16.08
CA THR A 2 2.26 11.25 -15.28
C THR A 2 1.64 10.26 -16.27
N CYS A 3 2.01 8.98 -16.16
CA CYS A 3 1.46 7.94 -17.01
C CYS A 3 0.05 7.62 -16.49
N GLY A 4 -0.95 8.27 -17.09
CA GLY A 4 -2.34 7.82 -17.24
C GLY A 4 -3.00 7.01 -16.13
N ARG A 5 -3.13 7.54 -14.91
CA ARG A 5 -4.09 7.01 -13.93
C ARG A 5 -5.34 7.89 -13.92
N SER A 6 -6.47 7.33 -14.34
CA SER A 6 -7.80 7.94 -14.21
C SER A 6 -8.27 7.77 -12.77
N TYR A 7 -8.29 8.87 -12.01
CA TYR A 7 -9.01 8.94 -10.75
C TYR A 7 -10.48 9.20 -11.08
N LEU A 8 -11.41 8.40 -10.56
CA LEU A 8 -12.81 8.80 -10.59
C LEU A 8 -13.07 9.83 -9.50
N ILE A 9 -13.68 10.93 -9.88
CA ILE A 9 -14.25 11.89 -8.96
C ILE A 9 -15.71 11.48 -8.77
N SER A 10 -16.03 10.87 -7.62
CA SER A 10 -17.42 10.65 -7.19
C SER A 10 -17.63 11.47 -5.93
N GLU A 11 -18.49 12.49 -5.98
CA GLU A 11 -18.84 13.33 -4.82
C GLU A 11 -17.63 13.89 -4.04
N GLY A 12 -16.55 14.26 -4.74
CA GLY A 12 -15.33 14.78 -4.12
C GLY A 12 -14.35 13.72 -3.60
N VAL A 13 -14.68 12.43 -3.76
CA VAL A 13 -13.82 11.30 -3.40
C VAL A 13 -12.98 10.87 -4.60
N LEU A 14 -11.65 10.79 -4.44
CA LEU A 14 -10.76 10.15 -5.41
C LEU A 14 -10.69 8.65 -5.10
N ILE A 15 -11.17 7.82 -6.02
CA ILE A 15 -11.19 6.36 -5.82
C ILE A 15 -10.16 5.72 -6.74
N LEU A 16 -9.30 4.86 -6.19
CA LEU A 16 -8.59 3.90 -7.01
C LEU A 16 -9.59 2.82 -7.41
N GLU A 17 -10.08 2.88 -8.65
CA GLU A 17 -11.16 2.01 -9.17
C GLU A 17 -10.85 0.51 -9.05
N LYS A 18 -9.57 0.14 -8.96
CA LYS A 18 -9.10 -1.23 -8.92
C LYS A 18 -8.41 -1.54 -7.59
N PRO A 19 -8.48 -2.80 -7.11
CA PRO A 19 -7.68 -3.24 -5.99
C PRO A 19 -6.20 -2.88 -6.17
N VAL A 20 -5.55 -2.42 -5.11
CA VAL A 20 -4.13 -2.04 -5.15
C VAL A 20 -3.28 -3.24 -5.57
N GLU A 21 -3.69 -4.45 -5.20
CA GLU A 21 -3.05 -5.72 -5.54
C GLU A 21 -3.00 -5.98 -7.06
N GLU A 22 -3.92 -5.42 -7.85
CA GLU A 22 -3.90 -5.52 -9.32
C GLU A 22 -2.87 -4.60 -9.97
N ASN A 23 -2.30 -3.66 -9.20
CA ASN A 23 -1.31 -2.69 -9.67
C ASN A 23 0.11 -3.04 -9.19
N ILE A 24 0.29 -4.17 -8.50
CA ILE A 24 1.61 -4.66 -8.10
C ILE A 24 2.37 -5.06 -9.36
N ASP A 25 3.64 -4.66 -9.44
CA ASP A 25 4.54 -5.09 -10.51
C ASP A 25 4.57 -6.64 -10.57
N PRO A 26 4.28 -7.26 -11.73
CA PRO A 26 4.24 -8.71 -11.85
C PRO A 26 5.51 -9.43 -11.38
N ASN A 27 6.67 -8.77 -11.42
CA ASN A 27 7.95 -9.36 -11.02
C ASN A 27 8.11 -9.52 -9.51
N ILE A 28 7.37 -8.72 -8.71
CA ILE A 28 7.37 -8.80 -7.24
C ILE A 28 6.04 -9.35 -6.72
N ARG A 29 5.12 -9.71 -7.61
CA ARG A 29 3.85 -10.30 -7.21
C ARG A 29 4.13 -11.65 -6.58
N GLY A 30 3.61 -11.82 -5.36
CA GLY A 30 3.84 -13.02 -4.57
C GLY A 30 5.18 -13.05 -3.86
N THR A 31 6.04 -12.04 -3.97
CA THR A 31 7.26 -11.96 -3.14
C THR A 31 7.07 -11.09 -1.90
N ILE A 32 5.90 -10.45 -1.76
CA ILE A 32 5.58 -9.53 -0.68
C ILE A 32 4.89 -10.28 0.47
N ALA A 33 5.48 -10.24 1.65
CA ALA A 33 4.93 -10.82 2.86
C ALA A 33 3.61 -10.11 3.23
N PRO A 34 2.54 -10.84 3.60
CA PRO A 34 1.25 -10.25 3.94
C PRO A 34 1.33 -9.18 5.04
N GLU A 35 2.18 -9.37 6.05
CA GLU A 35 2.35 -8.45 7.16
C GLU A 35 3.02 -7.14 6.72
N CYS A 36 4.06 -7.23 5.88
CA CYS A 36 4.68 -6.07 5.24
C CYS A 36 3.66 -5.30 4.39
N TRP A 37 2.86 -6.03 3.59
CA TRP A 37 1.82 -5.44 2.73
C TRP A 37 0.81 -4.62 3.53
N GLN A 38 0.35 -5.12 4.68
CA GLN A 38 -0.62 -4.40 5.52
C GLN A 38 -0.06 -3.05 6.01
N VAL A 39 1.19 -3.03 6.46
CA VAL A 39 1.85 -1.79 6.90
C VAL A 39 1.99 -0.82 5.72
N PHE A 40 2.49 -1.32 4.58
CA PHE A 40 2.67 -0.49 3.38
C PHE A 40 1.35 0.15 2.88
N ILE A 41 0.26 -0.63 2.86
CA ILE A 41 -1.06 -0.12 2.50
C ILE A 41 -1.55 0.94 3.49
N ASN A 42 -1.34 0.73 4.79
CA ASN A 42 -1.72 1.70 5.82
C ASN A 42 -1.00 3.05 5.61
N ILE A 43 0.33 3.00 5.43
CA ILE A 43 1.13 4.18 5.09
C ILE A 43 0.58 4.86 3.84
N THR A 44 0.33 4.09 2.77
CA THR A 44 -0.16 4.62 1.49
C THR A 44 -1.50 5.34 1.65
N VAL A 45 -2.46 4.75 2.38
CA VAL A 45 -3.77 5.37 2.65
C VAL A 45 -3.60 6.69 3.41
N ARG A 46 -2.77 6.71 4.45
CA ARG A 46 -2.53 7.92 5.26
C ARG A 46 -1.82 9.02 4.48
N CYS A 47 -0.81 8.67 3.67
CA CYS A 47 -0.07 9.62 2.83
C CYS A 47 -0.94 10.26 1.73
N LEU A 48 -1.96 9.54 1.26
CA LEU A 48 -2.84 10.01 0.19
C LEU A 48 -4.08 10.78 0.68
N LYS A 49 -4.25 10.95 2.01
CA LYS A 49 -5.36 11.74 2.57
C LYS A 49 -5.43 13.14 1.95
N LEU A 50 -6.66 13.61 1.72
CA LEU A 50 -6.88 14.92 1.10
C LEU A 50 -6.35 16.04 2.01
N GLU A 51 -6.73 16.00 3.28
CA GLU A 51 -6.33 16.97 4.31
C GLU A 51 -4.84 16.82 4.66
N PRO A 52 -4.01 17.85 4.42
CA PRO A 52 -2.56 17.77 4.62
C PRO A 52 -2.13 17.54 6.07
N ASP A 53 -2.90 18.03 7.04
CA ASP A 53 -2.66 17.91 8.48
C ASP A 53 -2.93 16.50 9.00
N GLU A 54 -3.72 15.70 8.30
CA GLU A 54 -3.92 14.29 8.61
C GLU A 54 -2.84 13.36 8.02
N ARG A 55 -1.97 13.89 7.16
CA ARG A 55 -0.89 13.11 6.55
C ARG A 55 0.24 12.92 7.55
N PRO A 56 0.87 11.73 7.57
CA PRO A 56 2.02 11.51 8.43
C PRO A 56 3.19 12.40 8.00
N THR A 57 4.02 12.76 8.97
CA THR A 57 5.32 13.39 8.70
C THR A 57 6.24 12.40 7.99
N ILE A 58 7.22 12.92 7.24
CA ILE A 58 8.17 12.04 6.54
C ILE A 58 8.97 11.14 7.51
N GLY A 59 9.23 11.61 8.73
CA GLY A 59 9.91 10.81 9.76
C GLY A 59 9.04 9.68 10.31
N GLU A 60 7.73 9.89 10.47
CA GLU A 60 6.81 8.79 10.81
C GLU A 60 6.74 7.75 9.69
N VAL A 61 6.65 8.21 8.43
CA VAL A 61 6.67 7.34 7.26
C VAL A 61 7.95 6.50 7.20
N GLU A 62 9.11 7.13 7.44
CA GLU A 62 10.41 6.44 7.49
C GLU A 62 10.42 5.30 8.51
N VAL A 63 10.01 5.57 9.75
CA VAL A 63 9.94 4.57 10.82
C VAL A 63 8.98 3.42 10.48
N GLU A 64 7.82 3.72 9.88
CA GLU A 64 6.87 2.68 9.48
C GLU A 64 7.39 1.83 8.31
N LEU A 65 8.15 2.43 7.38
CA LEU A 65 8.81 1.70 6.30
C LEU A 65 9.93 0.80 6.79
N GLU A 66 10.74 1.24 7.76
CA GLU A 66 11.73 0.39 8.42
C GLU A 66 11.07 -0.81 9.11
N HIS A 67 9.91 -0.60 9.75
CA HIS A 67 9.14 -1.68 10.35
C HIS A 67 8.60 -2.66 9.29
N ALA A 68 8.02 -2.16 8.19
CA ALA A 68 7.56 -3.00 7.08
C ALA A 68 8.70 -3.85 6.49
N LEU A 69 9.89 -3.26 6.31
CA LEU A 69 11.08 -3.98 5.85
C LEU A 69 11.47 -5.09 6.83
N SER A 70 11.51 -4.80 8.13
CA SER A 70 11.82 -5.82 9.13
C SER A 70 10.83 -7.00 9.12
N LEU A 71 9.55 -6.75 8.85
CA LEU A 71 8.54 -7.80 8.71
C LEU A 71 8.81 -8.67 7.48
N GLN A 72 9.14 -8.05 6.34
CA GLN A 72 9.50 -8.77 5.12
C GLN A 72 10.73 -9.66 5.33
N GLU A 73 11.82 -9.13 5.88
CA GLU A 73 13.05 -9.89 6.11
C GLU A 73 12.84 -11.09 7.04
N LYS A 74 12.02 -10.90 8.10
CA LYS A 74 11.65 -12.00 9.01
C LYS A 74 10.82 -13.07 8.34
N ALA A 75 9.91 -12.67 7.44
CA ALA A 75 9.11 -13.61 6.67
C ALA A 75 10.00 -14.40 5.71
N ASP A 76 10.87 -13.72 4.95
CA ASP A 76 11.77 -14.34 3.98
C ASP A 76 12.78 -15.30 4.62
N PHE A 77 13.22 -14.99 5.84
CA PHE A 77 14.05 -15.92 6.62
C PHE A 77 13.29 -17.22 7.00
N ARG A 78 11.98 -17.11 7.26
CA ARG A 78 11.13 -18.24 7.69
C ARG A 78 10.56 -19.05 6.52
N HIS A 79 10.39 -18.43 5.36
CA HIS A 79 9.78 -19.01 4.17
C HIS A 79 10.84 -19.31 3.11
N THR A 80 11.23 -20.59 2.97
CA THR A 80 12.08 -21.07 1.87
C THR A 80 11.29 -21.31 0.57
N ASP A 81 9.95 -21.32 0.65
CA ASP A 81 9.03 -21.47 -0.48
C ASP A 81 8.64 -20.06 -0.94
N GLY A 82 9.33 -19.53 -1.95
CA GLY A 82 9.42 -18.11 -2.30
C GLY A 82 8.16 -17.46 -2.88
N HIS A 83 6.95 -17.85 -2.45
CA HIS A 83 5.71 -17.23 -2.90
C HIS A 83 4.66 -17.04 -1.78
N TYR A 84 4.42 -15.80 -1.42
CA TYR A 84 3.31 -15.33 -0.59
C TYR A 84 2.03 -15.14 -1.40
N THR A 85 0.88 -15.24 -0.74
CA THR A 85 -0.42 -14.94 -1.36
C THR A 85 -1.10 -13.80 -0.62
N LEU A 86 -1.35 -12.70 -1.33
CA LEU A 86 -2.21 -11.61 -0.85
C LEU A 86 -3.67 -12.00 -1.12
N LEU A 87 -4.37 -12.48 -0.09
CA LEU A 87 -5.77 -12.89 -0.19
C LEU A 87 -6.74 -11.70 -0.07
N SER A 88 -6.26 -10.60 0.50
CA SER A 88 -7.03 -9.37 0.70
C SER A 88 -7.08 -8.55 -0.59
N LYS A 89 -8.23 -7.94 -0.88
CA LYS A 89 -8.36 -6.91 -1.91
C LYS A 89 -8.52 -5.56 -1.23
N THR A 90 -7.62 -4.64 -1.52
CA THR A 90 -7.61 -3.30 -0.94
C THR A 90 -8.11 -2.30 -1.96
N ILE A 91 -9.24 -1.63 -1.66
CA ILE A 91 -9.72 -0.49 -2.44
C ILE A 91 -9.43 0.77 -1.64
N ILE A 92 -8.57 1.65 -2.18
CA ILE A 92 -8.28 2.94 -1.55
C ILE A 92 -9.36 3.94 -1.96
N LYS A 93 -10.10 4.43 -0.96
CA LYS A 93 -11.04 5.56 -1.08
C LYS A 93 -10.37 6.78 -0.46
N LEU A 94 -10.24 7.86 -1.21
CA LEU A 94 -9.67 9.13 -0.71
C LEU A 94 -10.80 10.16 -0.65
N GLY A 95 -11.37 10.35 0.53
CA GLY A 95 -12.47 11.27 0.81
C GLY A 95 -12.91 11.14 2.28
N PRO A 96 -13.72 12.07 2.81
CA PRO A 96 -14.20 11.98 4.18
C PRO A 96 -15.07 10.73 4.38
N GLU A 97 -14.93 10.09 5.54
CA GLU A 97 -15.70 8.91 5.96
C GLU A 97 -17.18 9.23 6.25
#